data_AF-A0A2V9RVB2-F1
#
_entry.id   AF-A0A2V9RVB2-F1
#
_cell.length_a   1.000
_cell.length_b   1.000
_cell.length_c   1.000
_cell.angle_alpha   90.00
_cell.angle_beta   90.00
_cell.angle_gamma   90.00
#
_symmetry.space_group_name_H-M   'P 1'
#
loop_
_entity.id
_entity.type
_entity.pdbx_description
1 polymer ?
#
loop_
_entity_poly.entity_id
_entity_poly.type
_entity_poly.pdbx_seq_one_letter_code
_entity_poly.pdbx_strand_id
1 'polypeptide(L)'
;MQTGPHIGEREREILTAIVETFIATGEPVGSRTLARANREGLSPATIRNVMADLSDAGLLEQPHTSAGRVPTTEAYRYYVEQLTGKARLSDEDENIIQDSLHGISDVQEFMERTSHVLSLISHNVGVAVAIGGPKNALEHVYFSRLGDQKVLAVLVTRSGLVRDRVLRLDLPQTELDAAARFINENFRGWTMEALRTELARRLEQERSEYDRLMASVEQLYRQGALAGDDTAQVVYVEGAANLVAGEQDRQRLQELLKT
;
A
#
# COMPACT_ATOMS: atom_id res chain seq x y z
N MET A 1 5.16 -20.28 -24.35
CA MET A 1 5.81 -20.85 -25.55
C MET A 1 7.08 -21.52 -25.06
N GLN A 2 7.11 -22.86 -25.03
CA GLN A 2 8.34 -23.63 -24.80
C GLN A 2 8.96 -23.88 -26.17
N THR A 3 10.04 -23.18 -26.47
CA THR A 3 10.85 -23.36 -27.68
C THR A 3 12.31 -23.33 -27.25
N GLY A 4 12.67 -24.19 -26.30
CA GLY A 4 14.06 -24.51 -25.99
C GLY A 4 14.56 -25.62 -26.92
N PRO A 5 15.86 -25.70 -27.21
CA PRO A 5 16.44 -26.77 -28.01
C PRO A 5 16.11 -28.15 -27.41
N HIS A 6 15.54 -29.05 -28.22
CA HIS A 6 15.27 -30.43 -27.83
C HIS A 6 16.56 -31.24 -27.87
N ILE A 7 17.27 -31.26 -26.74
CA ILE A 7 18.44 -32.11 -26.53
C ILE A 7 18.05 -33.44 -25.89
N GLY A 8 18.83 -34.49 -26.17
CA GLY A 8 18.61 -35.83 -25.62
C GLY A 8 18.92 -35.92 -24.13
N GLU A 9 18.69 -37.10 -23.56
CA GLU A 9 18.88 -37.37 -22.13
C GLU A 9 20.34 -37.21 -21.70
N ARG A 10 21.27 -37.73 -22.50
CA ARG A 10 22.72 -37.61 -22.23
C ARG A 10 23.21 -36.18 -22.32
N GLU A 11 22.77 -35.43 -23.34
CA GLU A 11 23.11 -34.02 -23.49
C GLU A 11 22.60 -33.22 -22.30
N ARG A 12 21.40 -33.52 -21.80
CA ARG A 12 20.81 -32.91 -20.61
C ARG A 12 21.62 -33.19 -19.35
N GLU A 13 22.05 -34.42 -19.13
CA GLU A 13 22.87 -34.78 -17.97
C GLU A 13 24.24 -34.09 -18.01
N ILE A 14 24.90 -34.09 -19.17
CA ILE A 14 26.19 -33.41 -19.34
C ILE A 14 26.04 -31.90 -19.16
N LEU A 15 24.98 -31.30 -19.73
CA LEU A 15 24.69 -29.88 -19.55
C LEU A 15 24.47 -29.55 -18.07
N THR A 16 23.68 -30.36 -17.36
CA THR A 16 23.42 -30.20 -15.93
C THR A 16 24.72 -30.23 -15.12
N ALA A 17 25.56 -31.24 -15.36
CA ALA A 17 26.86 -31.36 -14.69
C ALA A 17 27.80 -30.19 -14.99
N ILE A 18 27.77 -29.64 -16.21
CA ILE A 18 28.54 -28.45 -16.57
C ILE A 18 28.04 -27.22 -15.82
N VAL A 19 26.71 -26.98 -15.80
CA VAL A 19 26.12 -25.84 -15.10
C VAL A 19 26.42 -25.90 -13.60
N GLU A 20 26.22 -27.04 -12.97
CA GLU A 20 26.51 -27.23 -11.54
C GLU A 20 27.99 -27.04 -11.21
N THR A 21 28.89 -27.61 -12.03
CA THR A 21 30.34 -27.46 -11.83
C THR A 21 30.73 -25.98 -11.97
N PHE A 22 30.20 -25.28 -12.97
CA PHE A 22 30.52 -23.87 -13.19
C PHE A 22 29.94 -22.97 -12.08
N ILE A 23 28.73 -23.24 -11.58
CA ILE A 23 28.18 -22.54 -10.40
C ILE A 23 29.07 -22.72 -9.17
N ALA A 24 29.61 -23.92 -8.98
CA ALA A 24 30.45 -24.23 -7.82
C ALA A 24 31.87 -23.65 -7.90
N THR A 25 32.46 -23.56 -9.10
CA THR A 25 33.88 -23.20 -9.26
C THR A 25 34.11 -21.83 -9.90
N GLY A 26 33.17 -21.32 -10.70
CA GLY A 26 33.37 -20.14 -11.55
C GLY A 26 34.34 -20.36 -12.72
N GLU A 27 34.81 -21.58 -12.96
CA GLU A 27 35.89 -21.90 -13.90
C GLU A 27 35.37 -22.67 -15.13
N PRO A 28 35.89 -22.42 -16.36
CA PRO A 28 35.51 -23.17 -17.55
C PRO A 28 35.66 -24.68 -17.41
N VAL A 29 34.59 -25.41 -17.74
CA VAL A 29 34.48 -26.85 -17.46
C VAL A 29 35.07 -27.68 -18.61
N GLY A 30 36.02 -28.54 -18.28
CA GLY A 30 36.66 -29.44 -19.24
C GLY A 30 36.06 -30.85 -19.22
N SER A 31 36.01 -31.48 -20.39
CA SER A 31 35.62 -32.90 -20.55
C SER A 31 36.34 -33.90 -19.65
N ARG A 32 37.62 -33.67 -19.32
CA ARG A 32 38.37 -34.52 -18.36
C ARG A 32 37.86 -34.37 -16.93
N THR A 33 37.45 -33.17 -16.53
CA THR A 33 36.88 -32.89 -15.21
C THR A 33 35.55 -33.61 -15.08
N LEU A 34 34.68 -33.48 -16.09
CA LEU A 34 33.39 -34.18 -16.13
C LEU A 34 33.55 -35.69 -16.17
N ALA A 35 34.47 -36.23 -16.97
CA ALA A 35 34.70 -37.68 -17.05
C ALA A 35 35.10 -38.31 -15.71
N ARG A 36 35.80 -37.56 -14.85
CA ARG A 36 36.17 -38.03 -13.50
C ARG A 36 35.01 -38.02 -12.52
N ALA A 37 34.07 -37.09 -12.71
CA ALA A 37 32.90 -36.93 -11.85
C ALA A 37 31.67 -37.74 -12.35
N ASN A 38 31.68 -38.16 -13.62
CA ASN A 38 30.55 -38.83 -14.25
C ASN A 38 30.44 -40.30 -13.79
N ARG A 39 29.25 -40.64 -13.26
CA ARG A 39 28.92 -41.98 -12.76
C ARG A 39 28.75 -43.03 -13.86
N GLU A 40 28.45 -42.62 -15.09
CA GLU A 40 28.24 -43.50 -16.24
C GLU A 40 29.54 -43.97 -16.91
N GLY A 41 30.71 -43.47 -16.47
CA GLY A 41 32.00 -43.88 -17.01
C GLY A 41 32.30 -43.40 -18.44
N LEU A 42 31.63 -42.32 -18.89
CA LEU A 42 31.87 -41.75 -20.23
C LEU A 42 33.32 -41.29 -20.39
N SER A 43 33.92 -41.63 -21.53
CA SER A 43 35.28 -41.20 -21.85
C SER A 43 35.35 -39.68 -22.07
N PRO A 44 36.50 -39.04 -21.79
CA PRO A 44 36.69 -37.62 -22.11
C PRO A 44 36.44 -37.29 -23.59
N ALA A 45 36.68 -38.23 -24.51
CA ALA A 45 36.42 -38.02 -25.93
C ALA A 45 34.91 -37.96 -26.22
N THR A 46 34.12 -38.85 -25.63
CA THR A 46 32.66 -38.86 -25.76
C THR A 46 32.04 -37.58 -25.21
N ILE A 47 32.50 -37.14 -24.04
CA ILE A 47 32.03 -35.89 -23.43
C ILE A 47 32.39 -34.69 -24.30
N ARG A 48 33.59 -34.65 -24.92
CA ARG A 48 33.95 -33.57 -25.86
C ARG A 48 32.98 -33.46 -27.03
N ASN A 49 32.56 -34.59 -27.60
CA ASN A 49 31.61 -34.58 -28.72
C ASN A 49 30.26 -34.01 -28.27
N VAL A 50 29.74 -34.47 -27.14
CA VAL A 50 28.48 -33.93 -26.59
C VAL A 50 28.60 -32.44 -26.26
N MET A 51 29.74 -32.00 -25.72
CA MET A 51 29.99 -30.58 -25.47
C MET A 51 30.05 -29.77 -26.78
N ALA A 52 30.48 -30.37 -27.89
CA ALA A 52 30.45 -29.72 -29.20
C ALA A 52 29.00 -29.60 -29.69
N ASP A 53 28.20 -30.66 -29.60
CA ASP A 53 26.78 -30.64 -29.97
C ASP A 53 25.98 -29.60 -29.15
N LEU A 54 26.26 -29.51 -27.83
CA LEU A 54 25.68 -28.50 -26.95
C LEU A 54 26.16 -27.08 -27.29
N SER A 55 27.38 -26.91 -27.78
CA SER A 55 27.86 -25.63 -28.29
C SER A 55 27.16 -25.24 -29.59
N ASP A 56 26.98 -26.18 -30.52
CA ASP A 56 26.27 -25.96 -31.77
C ASP A 56 24.78 -25.65 -31.53
N ALA A 57 24.21 -26.19 -30.45
CA ALA A 57 22.86 -25.86 -29.97
C ALA A 57 22.78 -24.50 -29.24
N GLY A 58 23.89 -23.77 -29.07
CA GLY A 58 23.93 -22.45 -28.42
C GLY A 58 23.89 -22.48 -26.89
N LEU A 59 24.03 -23.64 -26.26
CA LEU A 59 23.95 -23.83 -24.81
C LEU A 59 25.33 -23.65 -24.13
N LEU A 60 26.42 -23.92 -24.86
CA LEU A 60 27.77 -23.78 -24.34
C LEU A 60 28.62 -22.90 -25.22
N GLU A 61 29.46 -22.07 -24.62
CA GLU A 61 30.46 -21.28 -25.34
C GLU A 61 31.87 -21.56 -24.85
N GLN A 62 32.86 -21.16 -25.65
CA GLN A 62 34.27 -21.31 -25.32
C GLN A 62 34.89 -19.90 -25.20
N PRO A 63 35.29 -19.47 -23.99
CA PRO A 63 35.80 -18.11 -23.80
C PRO A 63 37.15 -17.89 -24.50
N HIS A 64 38.02 -18.92 -24.50
CA HIS A 64 39.32 -18.91 -25.17
C HIS A 64 39.60 -20.28 -25.81
N THR A 65 40.40 -20.30 -26.89
CA THR A 65 40.66 -21.48 -27.73
C THR A 65 41.18 -22.71 -26.98
N SER A 66 41.81 -22.53 -25.80
CA SER A 66 42.32 -23.60 -24.93
C SER A 66 41.49 -23.83 -23.66
N ALA A 67 40.50 -22.97 -23.37
CA ALA A 67 39.65 -23.07 -22.19
C ALA A 67 38.61 -24.18 -22.34
N GLY A 68 38.05 -24.62 -21.20
CA GLY A 68 36.85 -25.46 -21.16
C GLY A 68 35.63 -24.77 -21.79
N ARG A 69 34.43 -25.30 -21.52
CA ARG A 69 33.18 -24.66 -21.91
C ARG A 69 32.54 -23.96 -20.71
N VAL A 70 31.84 -22.87 -20.99
CA VAL A 70 31.02 -22.16 -20.01
C VAL A 70 29.56 -22.19 -20.45
N PRO A 71 28.59 -22.28 -19.52
CA PRO A 71 27.17 -22.20 -19.86
C PRO A 71 26.80 -20.82 -20.40
N THR A 72 25.98 -20.78 -21.45
CA THR A 72 25.33 -19.55 -21.90
C THR A 72 24.09 -19.24 -21.05
N THR A 73 23.51 -18.05 -21.22
CA THR A 73 22.22 -17.69 -20.60
C THR A 73 21.12 -18.71 -20.91
N GLU A 74 21.12 -19.28 -22.11
CA GLU A 74 20.12 -20.26 -22.52
C GLU A 74 20.33 -21.62 -21.83
N ALA A 75 21.58 -22.01 -21.57
CA ALA A 75 21.87 -23.18 -20.75
C ALA A 75 21.35 -23.03 -19.31
N TYR A 76 21.52 -21.86 -18.69
CA TYR A 76 20.96 -21.61 -17.36
C TYR A 76 19.43 -21.67 -17.37
N ARG A 77 18.79 -21.10 -18.40
CA ARG A 77 17.32 -21.19 -18.55
C ARG A 77 16.87 -22.63 -18.67
N TYR A 78 17.50 -23.40 -19.56
CA TYR A 78 17.20 -24.81 -19.74
C TYR A 78 17.40 -25.61 -18.44
N TYR A 79 18.54 -25.41 -17.76
CA TYR A 79 18.82 -26.05 -16.47
C TYR A 79 17.73 -25.76 -15.44
N VAL A 80 17.32 -24.49 -15.28
CA VAL A 80 16.25 -24.11 -14.34
C VAL A 80 14.91 -24.75 -14.70
N GLU A 81 14.56 -24.85 -16.00
CA GLU A 81 13.34 -25.52 -16.45
C GLU A 81 13.35 -27.03 -16.14
N GLN A 82 14.53 -27.65 -16.08
CA GLN A 82 14.70 -29.06 -15.72
C GLN A 82 14.75 -29.30 -14.21
N LEU A 83 14.79 -28.27 -13.35
CA LEU A 83 14.63 -28.41 -11.90
C LEU A 83 13.18 -28.77 -11.56
N THR A 84 12.72 -29.94 -11.99
CA THR A 84 11.39 -30.48 -11.72
C THR A 84 11.43 -31.26 -10.39
N GLY A 85 11.74 -30.54 -9.32
CA GLY A 85 11.77 -31.08 -7.97
C GLY A 85 11.21 -30.07 -6.98
N LYS A 86 10.49 -30.55 -5.97
CA LYS A 86 10.24 -29.74 -4.77
C LYS A 86 11.58 -29.60 -4.05
N ALA A 87 12.33 -28.54 -4.35
CA ALA A 87 13.43 -28.13 -3.50
C ALA A 87 12.85 -27.98 -2.09
N ARG A 88 13.34 -28.79 -1.16
CA ARG A 88 12.98 -28.67 0.25
C ARG A 88 13.95 -27.70 0.88
N LEU A 89 13.42 -26.74 1.61
CA LEU A 89 14.21 -25.87 2.47
C LEU A 89 14.82 -26.73 3.59
N SER A 90 15.93 -26.26 4.15
CA SER A 90 16.44 -26.86 5.37
C SER A 90 15.49 -26.51 6.54
N ASP A 91 15.45 -27.36 7.57
CA ASP A 91 14.64 -27.07 8.77
C ASP A 91 15.06 -25.73 9.42
N GLU A 92 16.33 -25.36 9.29
CA GLU A 92 16.86 -24.07 9.76
C GLU A 92 16.27 -22.90 8.97
N ASP A 93 16.29 -22.96 7.64
CA ASP A 93 15.69 -21.93 6.78
C ASP A 93 14.19 -21.80 7.02
N GLU A 94 13.48 -22.92 7.21
CA GLU A 94 12.05 -22.91 7.52
C GLU A 94 11.76 -22.20 8.85
N ASN A 95 12.56 -22.46 9.89
CA ASN A 95 12.44 -21.78 11.17
C ASN A 95 12.75 -20.29 11.07
N ILE A 96 13.81 -19.92 10.34
CA ILE A 96 14.14 -18.50 10.09
C ILE A 96 12.96 -17.78 9.44
N ILE A 97 12.31 -18.39 8.43
CA ILE A 97 11.14 -17.81 7.77
C ILE A 97 9.99 -17.64 8.77
N GLN A 98 9.66 -18.69 9.52
CA GLN A 98 8.54 -18.66 10.47
C GLN A 98 8.75 -17.61 11.55
N ASP A 99 9.89 -17.63 12.24
CA ASP A 99 10.21 -16.70 13.33
C ASP A 99 10.27 -15.26 12.84
N SER A 100 10.84 -15.03 11.65
CA SER A 100 10.99 -13.68 11.12
C SER A 100 9.66 -13.06 10.69
N LEU A 101 8.69 -13.86 10.23
CA LEU A 101 7.42 -13.39 9.68
C LEU A 101 6.23 -13.53 10.64
N HIS A 102 6.39 -14.25 11.75
CA HIS A 102 5.30 -14.49 12.69
C HIS A 102 4.80 -13.20 13.38
N GLY A 103 3.47 -13.07 13.49
CA GLY A 103 2.83 -12.01 14.28
C GLY A 103 2.85 -10.61 13.66
N ILE A 104 3.30 -10.45 12.42
CA ILE A 104 3.33 -9.15 11.74
C ILE A 104 1.94 -8.82 11.18
N SER A 105 1.38 -7.68 11.60
CA SER A 105 0.09 -7.17 11.10
C SER A 105 0.22 -6.04 10.09
N ASP A 106 1.36 -5.34 10.07
CA ASP A 106 1.60 -4.23 9.16
C ASP A 106 2.18 -4.72 7.82
N VAL A 107 1.62 -4.23 6.72
CA VAL A 107 2.04 -4.66 5.37
C VAL A 107 3.44 -4.14 5.07
N GLN A 108 3.79 -2.93 5.50
CA GLN A 108 5.10 -2.36 5.20
C GLN A 108 6.20 -3.12 5.95
N GLU A 109 6.00 -3.39 7.24
CA GLU A 109 6.90 -4.25 8.03
C GLU A 109 7.01 -5.65 7.41
N PHE A 110 5.90 -6.25 6.99
CA PHE A 110 5.91 -7.57 6.36
C PHE A 110 6.78 -7.60 5.10
N MET A 111 6.70 -6.56 4.26
CA MET A 111 7.51 -6.47 3.04
C MET A 111 9.00 -6.27 3.33
N GLU A 112 9.33 -5.42 4.30
CA GLU A 112 10.71 -5.19 4.73
C GLU A 112 11.34 -6.47 5.30
N ARG A 113 10.61 -7.20 6.15
CA ARG A 113 11.10 -8.48 6.67
C ARG A 113 11.19 -9.54 5.60
N THR A 114 10.25 -9.58 4.66
CA THR A 114 10.29 -10.53 3.54
C THR A 114 11.53 -10.31 2.69
N SER A 115 11.86 -9.07 2.31
CA SER A 115 13.08 -8.81 1.53
C SER A 115 14.35 -9.17 2.31
N HIS A 116 14.37 -8.92 3.62
CA HIS A 116 15.49 -9.28 4.49
C HIS A 116 15.69 -10.81 4.59
N VAL A 117 14.62 -11.56 4.88
CA VAL A 117 14.66 -13.03 4.99
C VAL A 117 15.08 -13.68 3.67
N LEU A 118 14.53 -13.19 2.54
CA LEU A 118 14.95 -13.65 1.22
C LEU A 118 16.44 -13.43 1.00
N SER A 119 16.98 -12.27 1.41
CA SER A 119 18.39 -11.97 1.27
C SER A 119 19.25 -12.88 2.14
N LEU A 120 18.84 -13.11 3.38
CA LEU A 120 19.54 -13.95 4.35
C LEU A 120 19.65 -15.40 3.86
N ILE A 121 18.54 -16.00 3.42
CA ILE A 121 18.50 -17.42 3.03
C ILE A 121 19.18 -17.63 1.66
N SER A 122 18.87 -16.77 0.69
CA SER A 122 19.41 -16.91 -0.66
C SER A 122 20.86 -16.45 -0.79
N HIS A 123 21.42 -15.77 0.22
CA HIS A 123 22.71 -15.10 0.16
C HIS A 123 22.83 -14.13 -1.03
N ASN A 124 21.70 -13.60 -1.49
CA ASN A 124 21.58 -12.73 -2.65
C ASN A 124 20.72 -11.49 -2.29
N VAL A 125 20.47 -10.63 -3.27
CA VAL A 125 19.59 -9.47 -3.07
C VAL A 125 18.14 -9.94 -2.99
N GLY A 126 17.49 -9.70 -1.84
CA GLY A 126 16.06 -9.92 -1.66
C GLY A 126 15.26 -8.68 -2.04
N VAL A 127 14.26 -8.84 -2.91
CA VAL A 127 13.37 -7.75 -3.34
C VAL A 127 11.92 -8.16 -3.09
N ALA A 128 11.17 -7.32 -2.37
CA ALA A 128 9.75 -7.50 -2.12
C ALA A 128 9.00 -6.26 -2.62
N VAL A 129 8.03 -6.45 -3.52
CA VAL A 129 7.25 -5.35 -4.11
C VAL A 129 5.78 -5.53 -3.76
N ALA A 130 5.22 -4.55 -3.06
CA ALA A 130 3.79 -4.49 -2.82
C ALA A 130 3.12 -3.89 -4.04
N ILE A 131 2.55 -4.74 -4.90
CA ILE A 131 1.78 -4.25 -6.05
C ILE A 131 0.41 -3.79 -5.53
N GLY A 132 0.28 -2.48 -5.28
CA GLY A 132 -0.98 -1.81 -5.03
C GLY A 132 -1.84 -1.82 -6.30
N GLY A 133 -2.53 -2.93 -6.57
CA GLY A 133 -3.40 -3.08 -7.74
C GLY A 133 -4.87 -2.73 -7.46
N PRO A 134 -5.71 -2.68 -8.50
CA PRO A 134 -7.19 -2.55 -8.40
C PRO A 134 -7.85 -3.65 -7.56
N LYS A 135 -7.09 -4.69 -7.19
CA LYS A 135 -7.45 -5.72 -6.21
C LYS A 135 -7.71 -5.15 -4.81
N ASN A 136 -7.17 -3.98 -4.46
CA ASN A 136 -7.47 -3.26 -3.21
C ASN A 136 -8.64 -2.25 -3.34
N ALA A 137 -9.47 -2.37 -4.38
CA ALA A 137 -10.70 -1.61 -4.47
C ALA A 137 -11.68 -1.99 -3.35
N LEU A 138 -12.38 -1.01 -2.78
CA LEU A 138 -13.45 -1.22 -1.82
C LEU A 138 -14.55 -2.07 -2.44
N GLU A 139 -14.94 -3.17 -1.79
CA GLU A 139 -16.13 -3.92 -2.15
C GLU A 139 -17.27 -3.62 -1.16
N HIS A 140 -16.97 -3.60 0.14
CA HIS A 140 -17.95 -3.31 1.18
C HIS A 140 -17.27 -2.82 2.47
N VAL A 141 -17.90 -1.90 3.19
CA VAL A 141 -17.58 -1.55 4.59
C VAL A 141 -18.78 -1.76 5.50
N TYR A 142 -18.55 -2.21 6.74
CA TYR A 142 -19.54 -2.15 7.81
C TYR A 142 -18.90 -1.75 9.13
N PHE A 143 -19.71 -1.23 10.04
CA PHE A 143 -19.29 -0.78 11.37
C PHE A 143 -20.18 -1.42 12.43
N SER A 144 -19.60 -1.87 13.53
CA SER A 144 -20.35 -2.45 14.65
C SER A 144 -19.84 -1.90 15.97
N ARG A 145 -20.74 -1.41 16.83
CA ARG A 145 -20.36 -0.99 18.19
C ARG A 145 -20.01 -2.20 19.05
N LEU A 146 -18.88 -2.11 19.76
CA LEU A 146 -18.41 -3.14 20.70
C LEU A 146 -18.66 -2.78 22.18
N GLY A 147 -19.12 -1.56 22.48
CA GLY A 147 -19.19 -1.01 23.84
C GLY A 147 -17.99 -0.12 24.19
N ASP A 148 -18.04 0.62 25.30
CA ASP A 148 -16.94 1.50 25.78
C ASP A 148 -16.38 2.47 24.74
N GLN A 149 -17.24 3.11 23.94
CA GLN A 149 -16.85 3.98 22.82
C GLN A 149 -15.94 3.28 21.80
N LYS A 150 -16.02 1.95 21.68
CA LYS A 150 -15.30 1.18 20.67
C LYS A 150 -16.21 0.78 19.53
N VAL A 151 -15.69 0.90 18.32
CA VAL A 151 -16.36 0.50 17.07
C VAL A 151 -15.41 -0.42 16.31
N LEU A 152 -15.91 -1.59 15.90
CA LEU A 152 -15.26 -2.44 14.93
C LEU A 152 -15.58 -1.92 13.53
N ALA A 153 -14.57 -1.46 12.80
CA ALA A 153 -14.67 -1.20 11.37
C ALA A 153 -14.19 -2.42 10.61
N VAL A 154 -14.99 -2.91 9.67
CA VAL A 154 -14.61 -4.01 8.80
C VAL A 154 -14.74 -3.60 7.35
N LEU A 155 -13.66 -3.78 6.61
CA LEU A 155 -13.50 -3.40 5.22
C LEU A 155 -13.22 -4.65 4.40
N VAL A 156 -13.98 -4.85 3.34
CA VAL A 156 -13.83 -5.93 2.38
C VAL A 156 -13.39 -5.32 1.06
N THR A 157 -12.30 -5.81 0.48
CA THR A 157 -11.84 -5.41 -0.85
C THR A 157 -12.35 -6.37 -1.93
N ARG A 158 -12.27 -5.95 -3.19
CA ARG A 158 -12.60 -6.79 -4.35
C ARG A 158 -11.70 -8.00 -4.54
N SER A 159 -10.53 -8.02 -3.92
CA SER A 159 -9.70 -9.24 -3.85
C SER A 159 -10.20 -10.26 -2.84
N GLY A 160 -11.22 -9.94 -2.04
CA GLY A 160 -11.67 -10.76 -0.92
C GLY A 160 -10.85 -10.56 0.35
N LEU A 161 -9.91 -9.60 0.38
CA LEU A 161 -9.19 -9.28 1.61
C LEU A 161 -10.14 -8.57 2.58
N VAL A 162 -10.21 -9.09 3.80
CA VAL A 162 -10.93 -8.47 4.91
C VAL A 162 -9.94 -7.79 5.83
N ARG A 163 -10.20 -6.53 6.19
CA ARG A 163 -9.44 -5.78 7.17
C ARG A 163 -10.37 -5.30 8.26
N ASP A 164 -10.04 -5.61 9.51
CA ASP A 164 -10.77 -5.13 10.67
C ASP A 164 -9.90 -4.20 11.52
N ARG A 165 -10.53 -3.20 12.13
CA ARG A 165 -9.87 -2.25 13.01
C ARG A 165 -10.81 -1.75 14.09
N VAL A 166 -10.35 -1.78 15.34
CA VAL A 166 -11.08 -1.17 16.46
C VAL A 166 -10.76 0.31 16.54
N LEU A 167 -11.79 1.14 16.47
CA LEU A 167 -11.74 2.60 16.58
C LEU A 167 -12.32 3.03 17.92
N ARG A 168 -11.79 4.10 18.51
CA ARG A 168 -12.41 4.76 19.68
C ARG A 168 -13.25 5.93 19.19
N LEU A 169 -14.56 5.72 19.10
CA LEU A 169 -15.56 6.65 18.58
C LEU A 169 -16.83 6.52 19.41
N ASP A 170 -17.40 7.64 19.83
CA ASP A 170 -18.68 7.69 20.52
C ASP A 170 -19.79 8.12 19.56
N LEU A 171 -20.13 7.23 18.63
CA LEU A 171 -21.22 7.41 17.68
C LEU A 171 -22.30 6.34 17.93
N PRO A 172 -23.60 6.70 17.83
CA PRO A 172 -24.67 5.72 17.87
C PRO A 172 -24.62 4.81 16.63
N GLN A 173 -25.14 3.59 16.76
CA GLN A 173 -25.11 2.60 15.65
C GLN A 173 -25.83 3.14 14.40
N THR A 174 -26.87 3.95 14.57
CA THR A 174 -27.62 4.58 13.48
C THR A 174 -26.76 5.48 12.61
N GLU A 175 -25.82 6.23 13.19
CA GLU A 175 -24.89 7.09 12.44
C GLU A 175 -23.80 6.27 11.75
N LEU A 176 -23.31 5.22 12.42
CA LEU A 176 -22.36 4.28 11.84
C LEU A 176 -22.94 3.57 10.60
N ASP A 177 -24.19 3.12 10.69
CA ASP A 177 -24.91 2.48 9.58
C ASP A 177 -25.14 3.46 8.42
N ALA A 178 -25.43 4.73 8.73
CA ALA A 178 -25.56 5.78 7.73
C ALA A 178 -24.22 6.05 7.01
N ALA A 179 -23.13 6.15 7.76
CA ALA A 179 -21.78 6.31 7.19
C ALA A 179 -21.39 5.10 6.32
N ALA A 180 -21.67 3.87 6.78
CA ALA A 180 -21.42 2.67 5.99
C ALA A 180 -22.22 2.67 4.67
N ARG A 181 -23.52 2.97 4.72
CA ARG A 181 -24.35 3.10 3.50
C ARG A 181 -23.77 4.12 2.53
N PHE A 182 -23.48 5.33 3.01
CA PHE A 182 -22.90 6.38 2.18
C PHE A 182 -21.61 5.92 1.50
N ILE A 183 -20.69 5.29 2.25
CA ILE A 183 -19.42 4.82 1.70
C ILE A 183 -19.65 3.73 0.64
N ASN A 184 -20.51 2.75 0.94
CA ASN A 184 -20.80 1.64 0.04
C ASN A 184 -21.49 2.08 -1.26
N GLU A 185 -22.40 3.06 -1.18
CA GLU A 185 -23.13 3.56 -2.35
C GLU A 185 -22.25 4.43 -3.25
N ASN A 186 -21.35 5.23 -2.67
CA ASN A 186 -20.59 6.23 -3.43
C ASN A 186 -19.21 5.77 -3.89
N PHE A 187 -18.57 4.83 -3.17
CA PHE A 187 -17.15 4.50 -3.37
C PHE A 187 -16.88 3.01 -3.61
N ARG A 188 -17.92 2.18 -3.80
CA ARG A 188 -17.70 0.78 -4.19
C ARG A 188 -16.95 0.71 -5.52
N GLY A 189 -15.94 -0.14 -5.58
CA GLY A 189 -15.03 -0.31 -6.72
C GLY A 189 -13.88 0.71 -6.77
N TRP A 190 -13.83 1.70 -5.87
CA TRP A 190 -12.75 2.67 -5.82
C TRP A 190 -11.57 2.13 -5.03
N THR A 191 -10.34 2.49 -5.41
CA THR A 191 -9.17 2.23 -4.58
C THR A 191 -9.24 3.05 -3.30
N MET A 192 -8.66 2.55 -2.20
CA MET A 192 -8.66 3.26 -0.92
C MET A 192 -8.00 4.65 -1.02
N GLU A 193 -6.99 4.79 -1.87
CA GLU A 193 -6.34 6.07 -2.14
C GLU A 193 -7.28 7.06 -2.82
N ALA A 194 -7.97 6.64 -3.88
CA ALA A 194 -8.92 7.49 -4.60
C ALA A 194 -10.10 7.90 -3.70
N LEU A 195 -10.63 6.95 -2.90
CA LEU A 195 -11.67 7.20 -1.91
C LEU A 195 -11.21 8.28 -0.91
N ARG A 196 -10.00 8.16 -0.34
CA ARG A 196 -9.48 9.12 0.65
C ARG A 196 -9.35 10.52 0.06
N THR A 197 -8.79 10.62 -1.15
CA THR A 197 -8.60 11.90 -1.83
C THR A 197 -9.94 12.58 -2.14
N GLU A 198 -10.91 11.82 -2.64
CA GLU A 198 -12.23 12.37 -2.99
C GLU A 198 -13.04 12.76 -1.75
N LEU A 199 -13.00 11.97 -0.66
CA LEU A 199 -13.63 12.35 0.60
C LEU A 199 -13.05 13.66 1.15
N ALA A 200 -11.73 13.81 1.16
CA ALA A 200 -11.08 15.03 1.62
C ALA A 200 -11.51 16.24 0.78
N ARG A 201 -11.59 16.07 -0.54
CA ARG A 201 -12.06 17.11 -1.46
C ARG A 201 -13.51 17.54 -1.19
N ARG A 202 -14.42 16.57 -0.99
CA ARG A 202 -15.84 16.87 -0.71
C ARG A 202 -16.04 17.57 0.62
N LEU A 203 -15.37 17.10 1.67
CA LEU A 203 -15.42 17.72 3.00
C LEU A 203 -14.94 19.18 2.97
N GLU A 204 -13.86 19.45 2.24
CA GLU A 204 -13.35 20.82 2.10
C GLU A 204 -14.34 21.74 1.37
N GLN A 205 -15.01 21.23 0.34
CA GLN A 205 -16.03 21.97 -0.39
C GLN A 205 -17.26 22.26 0.46
N GLU A 206 -17.83 21.26 1.12
CA GLU A 206 -18.99 21.45 2.00
C GLU A 206 -18.68 22.42 3.14
N ARG A 207 -17.50 22.31 3.75
CA ARG A 207 -17.05 23.24 4.78
C ARG A 207 -16.98 24.67 4.27
N SER A 208 -16.38 24.88 3.10
CA SER A 208 -16.27 26.20 2.48
C SER A 208 -17.64 26.83 2.16
N GLU A 209 -18.61 26.03 1.72
CA GLU A 209 -19.97 26.49 1.45
C GLU A 209 -20.71 26.85 2.75
N TYR A 210 -20.61 26.00 3.77
CA TYR A 210 -21.20 26.25 5.07
C TYR A 210 -20.62 27.51 5.73
N ASP A 211 -19.31 27.70 5.68
CA ASP A 211 -18.63 28.88 6.23
C ASP A 211 -19.09 30.17 5.52
N ARG A 212 -19.26 30.14 4.19
CA ARG A 212 -19.81 31.28 3.44
C ARG A 212 -21.26 31.60 3.85
N LEU A 213 -22.09 30.58 4.01
CA LEU A 213 -23.48 30.75 4.44
C LEU A 213 -23.54 31.36 5.84
N MET A 214 -22.76 30.83 6.78
CA MET A 214 -22.70 31.33 8.15
C MET A 214 -22.17 32.77 8.21
N ALA A 215 -21.14 33.11 7.43
CA ALA A 215 -20.64 34.48 7.33
C ALA A 215 -21.73 35.44 6.80
N SER A 216 -22.53 34.98 5.84
CA SER A 216 -23.65 35.76 5.28
C SER A 216 -24.76 35.97 6.33
N VAL A 217 -25.12 34.93 7.07
CA VAL A 217 -26.10 35.01 8.17
C VAL A 217 -25.61 35.95 9.27
N GLU A 218 -24.34 35.87 9.65
CA GLU A 218 -23.74 36.75 10.65
C GLU A 218 -23.75 38.22 10.19
N GLN A 219 -23.44 38.47 8.91
CA GLN A 219 -23.50 39.81 8.33
C GLN A 219 -24.92 40.37 8.38
N LEU A 220 -25.93 39.59 8.00
CA LEU A 220 -27.34 39.99 8.08
C LEU A 220 -27.78 40.29 9.51
N TYR A 221 -27.35 39.48 10.48
CA TYR A 221 -27.63 39.71 11.90
C TYR A 221 -27.01 41.03 12.39
N ARG A 222 -25.72 41.28 12.11
CA ARG A 222 -25.04 42.53 12.49
C ARG A 222 -25.64 43.77 11.84
N GLN A 223 -26.20 43.62 10.63
CA GLN A 223 -26.89 44.70 9.92
C GLN A 223 -28.33 44.92 10.42
N GLY A 224 -28.76 44.22 11.46
CA GLY A 224 -30.06 44.44 12.10
C GLY A 224 -31.23 43.82 11.36
N ALA A 225 -31.00 42.96 10.35
CA ALA A 225 -32.08 42.30 9.61
C ALA A 225 -32.94 41.36 10.49
N LEU A 226 -32.42 40.98 11.66
CA LEU A 226 -33.07 40.15 12.67
C LEU A 226 -33.29 40.89 14.00
N ALA A 227 -33.03 42.21 14.05
CA ALA A 227 -33.39 43.02 15.20
C ALA A 227 -34.92 43.15 15.22
N GLY A 228 -35.57 42.35 16.06
CA GLY A 228 -36.98 42.55 16.38
C GLY A 228 -37.17 43.94 16.98
N ASP A 229 -38.32 44.56 16.70
CA ASP A 229 -38.80 45.83 17.27
C ASP A 229 -38.94 45.74 18.80
N ASP A 230 -37.83 45.62 19.54
CA ASP A 230 -37.80 45.99 20.94
C ASP A 230 -37.73 47.52 20.99
N THR A 231 -38.93 48.08 21.07
CA THR A 231 -39.27 49.48 21.23
C THR A 231 -38.46 50.12 22.37
N ALA A 232 -37.30 50.68 22.07
CA ALA A 232 -36.82 51.82 22.82
C ALA A 232 -37.78 52.97 22.49
N GLN A 233 -38.59 53.43 23.45
CA GLN A 233 -39.36 54.66 23.32
C GLN A 233 -38.39 55.79 22.99
N VAL A 234 -38.28 56.16 21.72
CA VAL A 234 -37.50 57.32 21.31
C VAL A 234 -38.36 58.54 21.63
N VAL A 235 -38.08 59.16 22.78
CA VAL A 235 -38.71 60.42 23.16
C VAL A 235 -37.94 61.56 22.51
N TYR A 236 -38.58 62.26 21.58
CA TYR A 236 -38.06 63.50 21.01
C TYR A 236 -38.54 64.68 21.85
N VAL A 237 -37.60 65.47 22.38
CA VAL A 237 -37.89 66.68 23.15
C VAL A 237 -37.33 67.88 22.41
N GLU A 238 -38.21 68.82 22.03
CA GLU A 238 -37.85 70.09 21.39
C GLU A 238 -38.48 71.25 22.19
N GLY A 239 -37.80 72.39 22.29
CA GLY A 239 -38.27 73.54 23.07
C GLY A 239 -37.84 73.58 24.54
N ALA A 240 -36.83 72.80 24.95
CA ALA A 240 -36.29 72.79 26.31
C ALA A 240 -35.86 74.18 26.85
N ALA A 241 -35.59 75.14 25.95
CA ALA A 241 -35.27 76.52 26.30
C ALA A 241 -36.44 77.28 26.97
N ASN A 242 -37.69 76.86 26.76
CA ASN A 242 -38.87 77.50 27.36
C ASN A 242 -39.05 77.16 28.85
N LEU A 243 -38.32 76.16 29.36
CA LEU A 243 -38.39 75.74 30.77
C LEU A 243 -37.56 76.63 31.71
N VAL A 244 -36.78 77.58 31.18
CA VAL A 244 -35.82 78.40 31.96
C VAL A 244 -36.30 79.86 32.13
N ALA A 245 -37.61 80.10 32.09
CA ALA A 245 -38.15 81.46 32.20
C ALA A 245 -38.33 81.96 33.66
N GLY A 246 -38.22 81.09 34.67
CA GLY A 246 -38.38 81.45 36.09
C GLY A 246 -37.22 80.99 36.97
N GLU A 247 -36.72 81.87 37.84
CA GLU A 247 -35.58 81.60 38.74
C GLU A 247 -35.82 80.44 39.74
N GLN A 248 -37.06 80.05 40.00
CA GLN A 248 -37.40 78.94 40.91
C GLN A 248 -37.33 77.54 40.26
N ASP A 249 -37.36 77.42 38.93
CA ASP A 249 -37.45 76.10 38.27
C ASP A 249 -36.10 75.44 37.97
N ARG A 250 -34.99 76.16 38.19
CA ARG A 250 -33.65 75.71 37.83
C ARG A 250 -33.15 74.53 38.66
N GLN A 251 -33.54 74.45 39.94
CA GLN A 251 -33.20 73.33 40.84
C GLN A 251 -34.01 72.07 40.53
N ARG A 252 -35.30 72.21 40.20
CA ARG A 252 -36.20 71.11 39.86
C ARG A 252 -35.86 70.46 38.51
N LEU A 253 -35.41 71.26 37.55
CA LEU A 253 -34.93 70.77 36.25
C LEU A 253 -33.64 69.94 36.35
N GLN A 254 -32.76 70.26 37.32
CA GLN A 254 -31.53 69.49 37.54
C GLN A 254 -31.78 68.12 38.19
N GLU A 255 -32.88 67.95 38.93
CA GLU A 255 -33.29 66.65 39.47
C GLU A 255 -33.91 65.74 38.40
N LEU A 256 -34.67 66.30 37.46
CA LEU A 256 -35.34 65.52 36.40
C LEU A 256 -34.39 65.02 35.29
N LEU A 257 -33.24 65.68 35.08
CA LEU A 257 -32.24 65.30 34.06
C LEU A 257 -31.16 64.32 34.57
N LYS A 258 -31.29 63.83 35.82
CA LYS A 258 -30.31 62.95 36.46
C LYS A 258 -30.62 61.44 36.34
N THR A 259 -31.56 61.06 35.49
CA THR A 259 -31.87 59.65 35.17
C THR A 259 -31.65 59.43 33.68
#